data_AF-A0A442JBA6-F1
#
_entry.id   AF-A0A442JBA6-F1
#
_cell.length_a   1.000
_cell.length_b   1.000
_cell.length_c   1.000
_cell.angle_alpha   90.00
_cell.angle_beta   90.00
_cell.angle_gamma   90.00
#
_symmetry.space_group_name_H-M   'P 1'
#
loop_
_entity.id
_entity.type
_entity.pdbx_description
1 polymer ?
#
loop_
_entity_poly.entity_id
_entity_poly.type
_entity_poly.pdbx_seq_one_letter_code
_entity_poly.pdbx_strand_id
1 'polypeptide(L)'
;PVTASHELSAKLGGPRRALTTLLNARLISMIDRLVAATEGFLAARGIAAPLMVVRGDGALVSAAFARQRPIETILSGPAASLVGARYMTGLDHAVVSDIGGTTTDVAVLDGGR
;
A
#
# COMPACT_ATOMS: atom_id res chain seq x y z
N PRO A 1 -13.84 14.25 -6.26
CA PRO A 1 -12.67 13.78 -7.03
C PRO A 1 -13.15 12.85 -8.16
N VAL A 2 -12.42 12.82 -9.28
CA VAL A 2 -12.69 11.94 -10.42
C VAL A 2 -11.58 10.90 -10.49
N THR A 3 -11.91 9.65 -10.83
CA THR A 3 -10.91 8.60 -11.08
C THR A 3 -11.14 8.04 -12.47
N ALA A 4 -10.15 8.16 -13.35
CA ALA A 4 -10.22 7.62 -14.69
C ALA A 4 -9.51 6.27 -14.77
N SER A 5 -10.19 5.25 -15.32
CA SER A 5 -9.66 3.89 -15.33
C SER A 5 -8.34 3.72 -16.09
N HIS A 6 -8.13 4.53 -17.14
CA HIS A 6 -6.93 4.47 -17.97
C HIS A 6 -5.69 5.06 -17.28
N GLU A 7 -5.89 5.94 -16.29
CA GLU A 7 -4.80 6.51 -15.48
C GLU A 7 -4.27 5.51 -14.44
N LEU A 8 -5.13 4.56 -14.02
CA LEU A 8 -4.77 3.50 -13.07
C LEU A 8 -4.19 2.26 -13.76
N SER A 9 -4.70 1.89 -14.94
CA SER A 9 -4.22 0.71 -15.66
C SER A 9 -4.50 0.81 -17.16
N ALA A 10 -3.44 0.63 -17.96
CA ALA A 10 -3.53 0.50 -19.41
C ALA A 10 -3.85 -0.94 -19.86
N LYS A 11 -4.05 -1.89 -18.94
CA LYS A 11 -4.30 -3.31 -19.29
C LYS A 11 -5.67 -3.50 -19.92
N LEU A 12 -5.76 -4.49 -20.83
CA LEU A 12 -7.04 -4.97 -21.36
C LEU A 12 -7.90 -5.58 -20.23
N GLY A 13 -9.23 -5.62 -20.44
CA GLY A 13 -10.20 -6.14 -19.47
C GLY A 13 -11.04 -5.05 -18.80
N GLY A 14 -12.05 -4.54 -19.52
CA GLY A 14 -12.94 -3.46 -19.09
C GLY A 14 -13.58 -3.66 -17.70
N PRO A 15 -14.21 -4.81 -17.42
CA PRO A 15 -14.84 -5.06 -16.11
C PRO A 15 -13.85 -4.98 -14.93
N ARG A 16 -12.64 -5.55 -15.08
CA ARG A 16 -11.61 -5.50 -14.04
C ARG A 16 -11.11 -4.08 -13.81
N ARG A 17 -10.86 -3.32 -14.87
CA ARG A 17 -10.48 -1.90 -14.75
C ARG A 17 -11.57 -1.06 -14.10
N ALA A 18 -12.84 -1.29 -14.45
CA ALA A 18 -13.97 -0.60 -13.84
C ALA A 18 -14.03 -0.86 -12.33
N LEU A 19 -13.84 -2.11 -11.90
CA LEU A 19 -13.77 -2.46 -10.49
C LEU A 19 -12.59 -1.79 -9.76
N THR A 20 -11.39 -1.83 -10.32
CA THR A 20 -10.21 -1.12 -9.78
C THR A 20 -10.48 0.39 -9.62
N THR A 21 -11.13 1.00 -10.61
CA THR A 21 -11.49 2.42 -10.61
C THR A 21 -12.49 2.73 -9.50
N LEU A 22 -13.54 1.92 -9.37
CA LEU A 22 -14.55 2.05 -8.32
C LEU A 22 -13.91 1.96 -6.94
N LEU A 23 -13.10 0.92 -6.70
CA LEU A 23 -12.44 0.71 -5.41
C LEU A 23 -11.47 1.86 -5.09
N ASN A 24 -10.68 2.32 -6.06
CA ASN A 24 -9.81 3.48 -5.87
C ASN A 24 -10.60 4.72 -5.45
N ALA A 25 -11.67 5.05 -6.19
CA ALA A 25 -12.52 6.20 -5.91
C ALA A 25 -13.14 6.14 -4.50
N ARG A 26 -13.53 4.95 -4.04
CA ARG A 26 -14.07 4.75 -2.68
C ARG A 26 -13.03 4.98 -1.58
N LEU A 27 -11.76 4.69 -1.85
CA LEU A 27 -10.67 4.80 -0.88
C LEU A 27 -10.08 6.21 -0.78
N ILE A 28 -10.25 7.08 -1.80
CA ILE A 28 -9.66 8.44 -1.81
C ILE A 28 -9.97 9.22 -0.53
N SER A 29 -11.24 9.26 -0.10
CA SER A 29 -11.60 10.03 1.10
C SER A 29 -10.99 9.46 2.39
N MET A 30 -10.75 8.14 2.43
CA MET A 30 -10.19 7.48 3.59
C MET A 30 -8.69 7.72 3.69
N ILE A 31 -7.96 7.53 2.57
CA ILE A 31 -6.52 7.78 2.55
C ILE A 31 -6.22 9.26 2.79
N ASP A 32 -7.01 10.17 2.24
CA ASP A 32 -6.76 11.60 2.40
C ASP A 32 -6.88 12.04 3.86
N ARG A 33 -7.89 11.54 4.58
CA ARG A 33 -8.04 11.76 6.03
C ARG A 33 -6.86 11.16 6.83
N LEU A 34 -6.44 9.94 6.51
CA LEU A 34 -5.31 9.30 7.18
C LEU A 34 -4.02 10.11 7.00
N VAL A 35 -3.74 10.51 5.76
CA VAL A 35 -2.54 11.27 5.43
C VAL A 35 -2.59 12.66 6.09
N ALA A 36 -3.71 13.37 6.00
CA ALA A 36 -3.85 14.68 6.64
C ALA A 36 -3.70 14.62 8.16
N ALA A 37 -4.27 13.60 8.82
CA ALA A 37 -4.11 13.40 10.26
C ALA A 37 -2.63 13.12 10.62
N THR A 38 -1.94 12.31 9.81
CA THR A 38 -0.54 11.97 10.03
C THR A 38 0.37 13.19 9.82
N GLU A 39 0.19 13.93 8.72
CA GLU A 39 0.94 15.16 8.44
C GLU A 39 0.71 16.22 9.53
N GLY A 40 -0.53 16.39 9.98
CA GLY A 40 -0.86 17.29 11.09
C GLY A 40 -0.17 16.89 12.40
N PHE A 41 -0.12 15.60 12.71
CA PHE A 41 0.60 15.08 13.88
C PHE A 41 2.11 15.32 13.78
N LEU A 42 2.72 15.03 12.62
CA LEU A 42 4.15 15.27 12.38
C LEU A 42 4.50 16.75 12.53
N ALA A 43 3.68 17.64 11.96
CA ALA A 43 3.86 19.09 12.06
C ALA A 43 3.75 19.57 13.52
N ALA A 44 2.75 19.10 14.27
CA ALA A 44 2.59 19.43 15.70
C ALA A 44 3.77 18.97 16.58
N ARG A 45 4.56 18.00 16.12
CA ARG A 45 5.78 17.52 16.78
C ARG A 45 7.07 18.09 16.21
N GLY A 46 6.99 18.99 15.22
CA GLY A 46 8.17 19.57 14.56
C GLY A 46 8.99 18.55 13.76
N ILE A 47 8.37 17.44 13.33
CA ILE A 47 9.05 16.40 12.56
C ILE A 47 9.06 16.82 11.08
N ALA A 48 10.22 17.24 10.58
CA ALA A 48 10.42 17.61 9.18
C ALA A 48 10.95 16.40 8.38
N ALA A 49 10.05 15.49 8.00
CA ALA A 49 10.39 14.31 7.19
C ALA A 49 9.30 14.05 6.12
N PRO A 50 9.68 13.52 4.94
CA PRO A 50 8.71 13.09 3.94
C PRO A 50 7.84 11.95 4.47
N LEU A 51 6.51 12.10 4.35
CA LEU A 51 5.59 11.01 4.64
C LEU A 51 5.52 10.04 3.45
N MET A 52 5.91 8.79 3.71
CA MET A 52 5.92 7.71 2.74
C MET A 52 4.87 6.65 3.11
N VAL A 53 4.33 5.97 2.11
CA VAL A 53 3.31 4.93 2.24
C VAL A 53 3.81 3.66 1.55
N VAL A 54 3.59 2.52 2.19
CA VAL A 54 3.91 1.21 1.62
C VAL A 54 2.80 0.77 0.67
N ARG A 55 3.17 0.28 -0.50
CA ARG A 55 2.26 -0.32 -1.48
C ARG A 55 2.06 -1.80 -1.22
N GLY A 56 1.02 -2.37 -1.83
CA GLY A 56 0.75 -3.82 -1.79
C GLY A 56 1.83 -4.70 -2.41
N ASP A 57 2.80 -4.12 -3.11
CA ASP A 57 3.99 -4.79 -3.65
C ASP A 57 5.25 -4.54 -2.82
N GLY A 58 5.13 -3.90 -1.65
CA GLY A 58 6.23 -3.62 -0.72
C GLY A 58 7.06 -2.38 -1.08
N ALA A 59 6.81 -1.73 -2.23
CA ALA A 59 7.50 -0.50 -2.59
C ALA A 59 7.00 0.71 -1.76
N LEU A 60 7.88 1.68 -1.55
CA LEU A 60 7.53 2.96 -0.93
C LEU A 60 7.13 3.99 -1.98
N VAL A 61 6.05 4.73 -1.69
CA VAL A 61 5.61 5.88 -2.49
C VAL A 61 5.32 7.08 -1.60
N SER A 62 5.30 8.28 -2.20
CA SER A 62 4.92 9.47 -1.45
C SER A 62 3.45 9.43 -1.04
N ALA A 63 3.13 10.10 0.07
CA ALA A 63 1.74 10.26 0.49
C ALA A 63 0.87 10.98 -0.56
N ALA A 64 1.46 11.91 -1.34
CA ALA A 64 0.80 12.57 -2.46
C ALA A 64 0.40 11.58 -3.57
N PHE A 65 1.25 10.60 -3.89
CA PHE A 65 0.92 9.54 -4.83
C PHE A 65 -0.19 8.64 -4.26
N ALA A 66 -0.07 8.22 -3.00
CA ALA A 66 -1.06 7.37 -2.34
C ALA A 66 -2.46 8.04 -2.27
N ARG A 67 -2.54 9.37 -2.14
CA ARG A 67 -3.80 10.13 -2.21
C ARG A 67 -4.52 10.00 -3.54
N GLN A 68 -3.78 9.88 -4.65
CA GLN A 68 -4.34 9.74 -5.99
C GLN A 68 -4.68 8.27 -6.31
N ARG A 69 -3.86 7.33 -5.81
CA ARG A 69 -3.96 5.90 -6.13
C ARG A 69 -4.01 5.01 -4.86
N PRO A 70 -4.96 5.23 -3.94
CA PRO A 70 -5.03 4.43 -2.72
C PRO A 70 -5.27 2.94 -2.96
N ILE A 71 -5.80 2.56 -4.12
CA ILE A 71 -5.93 1.16 -4.47
C ILE A 71 -4.59 0.41 -4.43
N GLU A 72 -3.48 1.10 -4.69
CA GLU A 72 -2.15 0.50 -4.69
C GLU A 72 -1.61 0.22 -3.29
N THR A 73 -2.29 0.66 -2.22
CA THR A 73 -1.89 0.43 -0.82
C THR A 73 -2.61 -0.76 -0.19
N ILE A 74 -3.53 -1.40 -0.92
CA ILE A 74 -4.20 -2.63 -0.48
C ILE A 74 -3.15 -3.73 -0.29
N LEU A 75 -3.23 -4.48 0.82
CA LEU A 75 -2.28 -5.53 1.21
C LEU A 75 -0.85 -5.03 1.51
N SER A 76 -0.69 -3.75 1.84
CA SER A 76 0.62 -3.18 2.23
C SER A 76 1.22 -3.78 3.51
N GLY A 77 0.38 -4.24 4.46
CA GLY A 77 0.84 -4.91 5.69
C GLY A 77 1.62 -6.20 5.40
N PRO A 78 0.99 -7.22 4.78
CA PRO A 78 1.69 -8.45 4.40
C PRO A 78 2.92 -8.21 3.51
N ALA A 79 2.85 -7.23 2.60
CA ALA A 79 3.98 -6.85 1.76
C ALA A 79 5.15 -6.30 2.57
N ALA A 80 4.88 -5.44 3.58
CA ALA A 80 5.90 -4.97 4.50
C ALA A 80 6.52 -6.12 5.31
N SER A 81 5.70 -7.09 5.73
CA SER A 81 6.16 -8.28 6.47
C SER A 81 7.09 -9.15 5.63
N LEU A 82 6.81 -9.34 4.32
CA LEU A 82 7.73 -10.03 3.40
C LEU A 82 9.07 -9.30 3.24
N VAL A 83 9.02 -7.98 3.00
CA VAL A 83 10.23 -7.15 2.85
C VAL A 83 11.08 -7.19 4.13
N GLY A 84 10.44 -7.06 5.29
CA GLY A 84 11.10 -7.14 6.59
C GLY A 84 11.69 -8.52 6.86
N ALA A 85 10.94 -9.60 6.61
CA ALA A 85 11.40 -10.97 6.79
C ALA A 85 12.63 -11.27 5.92
N ARG A 86 12.60 -10.88 4.65
CA ARG A 86 13.75 -11.01 3.74
C ARG A 86 14.95 -10.23 4.26
N TYR A 87 14.75 -8.98 4.68
CA TYR A 87 15.83 -8.15 5.22
C TYR A 87 16.48 -8.76 6.46
N MET A 88 15.68 -9.30 7.39
CA MET A 88 16.18 -9.88 8.64
C MET A 88 16.85 -11.24 8.46
N THR A 89 16.35 -12.07 7.55
CA THR A 89 16.80 -13.47 7.40
C THR A 89 17.82 -13.66 6.30
N GLY A 90 17.86 -12.76 5.30
CA GLY A 90 18.66 -12.92 4.08
C GLY A 90 18.18 -14.08 3.18
N LEU A 91 17.03 -14.69 3.47
CA LEU A 91 16.48 -15.78 2.67
C LEU A 91 15.70 -15.23 1.49
N ASP A 92 15.88 -15.84 0.33
CA ASP A 92 15.10 -15.52 -0.88
C ASP A 92 13.92 -16.49 -1.10
N HIS A 93 13.84 -17.59 -0.34
CA HIS A 93 12.72 -18.54 -0.38
C HIS A 93 12.24 -18.85 1.03
N ALA A 94 11.00 -18.46 1.35
CA ALA A 94 10.43 -18.64 2.67
C ALA A 94 8.89 -18.59 2.64
N VAL A 95 8.27 -19.17 3.65
CA VAL A 95 6.86 -18.88 3.98
C VAL A 95 6.87 -17.96 5.20
N VAL A 96 6.25 -16.80 5.07
CA VAL A 96 6.13 -15.81 6.14
C VAL A 96 4.70 -15.87 6.67
N SER A 97 4.58 -16.07 7.97
CA SER A 97 3.30 -16.05 8.69
C SER A 97 3.32 -14.90 9.67
N ASP A 98 2.58 -13.84 9.37
CA ASP A 98 2.37 -12.68 10.23
C ASP A 98 1.10 -12.89 11.06
N ILE A 99 1.28 -13.17 12.34
CA ILE A 99 0.19 -13.51 13.26
C ILE A 99 -0.10 -12.32 14.15
N GLY A 100 -1.20 -11.62 13.87
CA GLY A 100 -1.75 -10.58 14.74
C GLY A 100 -2.80 -11.10 15.70
N GLY A 101 -3.39 -10.20 16.50
CA GLY A 101 -4.47 -10.53 17.43
C GLY A 101 -5.85 -10.75 16.77
N THR A 102 -5.98 -10.49 15.47
CA THR A 102 -7.25 -10.59 14.73
C THR A 102 -7.08 -11.37 13.44
N THR A 103 -6.00 -11.11 12.70
CA THR A 103 -5.71 -11.75 11.42
C THR A 103 -4.42 -12.53 11.49
N THR A 104 -4.31 -13.52 10.61
CA THR A 104 -3.04 -14.15 10.28
C THR A 104 -2.87 -14.05 8.78
N ASP A 105 -1.82 -13.36 8.36
CA ASP A 105 -1.47 -13.17 6.97
C ASP A 105 -0.33 -14.12 6.60
N VAL A 106 -0.57 -14.97 5.60
CA VAL A 106 0.42 -15.94 5.11
C VAL A 106 0.84 -15.55 3.71
N ALA A 107 2.14 -15.38 3.50
CA ALA A 107 2.71 -15.01 2.22
C ALA A 107 3.93 -15.88 1.89
N VAL A 108 4.17 -16.08 0.60
CA VAL A 108 5.31 -16.84 0.09
C VAL A 108 6.31 -15.85 -0.49
N LEU A 109 7.55 -15.94 -0.03
CA LEU A 109 8.70 -15.30 -0.64
C LEU A 109 9.32 -16.29 -1.62
N ASP A 110 9.40 -15.92 -2.90
CA ASP A 110 9.99 -16.73 -3.95
C ASP A 110 10.96 -15.91 -4.82
N GLY A 111 12.24 -16.29 -4.79
CA GLY A 111 13.29 -15.52 -5.47
C GLY A 111 13.46 -14.11 -4.90
N GLY A 112 13.18 -13.93 -3.60
CA GLY A 112 13.31 -12.65 -2.90
C GLY A 112 12.16 -11.66 -3.16
N ARG A 113 11.02 -12.14 -3.66
CA ARG A 113 9.81 -11.35 -3.97
C ARG A 113 8.54 -12.01 -3.48
#